data_AF-A0A5M8PK75-F1
#
_entry.id   AF-A0A5M8PK75-F1
#
_cell.length_a   1.000
_cell.length_b   1.000
_cell.length_c   1.000
_cell.angle_alpha   90.00
_cell.angle_beta   90.00
_cell.angle_gamma   90.00
#
_symmetry.space_group_name_H-M   'P 1'
#
loop_
_entity.id
_entity.type
_entity.pdbx_description
1 polymer ?
#
loop_
_entity_poly.entity_id
_entity_poly.type
_entity_poly.pdbx_seq_one_letter_code
_entity_poly.pdbx_strand_id
1 'polypeptide(L)'
;MSPFQTVRVSNLPSETIVGDLEHFFQNRLRRRGQRPIIDTIGPLCVYGARPVKRTTVTFWTNDLAKQAVKLHGQSLQPVNGGASRPIGIDTKFSDLTTLYTPDVQEPNADFIILHGLSSHPWTAFTSVSSHEKGSKEYMWLRDTLPEFMQASGIFPRVMTYGWNANVWIDSSNQRTTEAAMALVHNVDAVREQCPTRPLFFFGHSLGGVVVKQAVNEIVDAGLATAARDNAPAYQSPVKGCFFFATPHQGSDLANSYATVLSLLKGILILGTGPSDTLIQELKEKATEFARISEQFDEVRHGYQIETISCFEQKPIHGRIVVPQASAVLDYDLSNHALPHNAFPVDADHREIVRFSSAEHSGFNAIMSAVTRIVQAALSPDRPRLPHDNSDHVTSPPIGAELEPVLAHLMRFDTIFLVDDSGSMFGPRWAQARGALAAVVDLAVKYDKDGVDIRFFNDEDHRGDNLTSSTDVMDLFDKVIPNGVTPTEDAMEQELGDYMVKWKKQRRKTKKLNLIVLTDGEPDEDNHVDQMIVQYAKELDREGASKNQVGIQFVQIGDDAKATIFLKMLDNDLKRRYGIERDMVDTVPWNSHKFAGRKLYEKILLGGILARIDDEEEETGLDVAGLGIRS
;
A
#
# COMPACT_ATOMS: atom_id res chain seq x y z
N MET A 1 35.63 7.87 12.27
CA MET A 1 34.96 8.87 11.42
C MET A 1 35.83 9.12 10.21
N SER A 2 35.25 9.03 9.01
CA SER A 2 35.92 9.40 7.77
C SER A 2 36.36 10.87 7.83
N PRO A 3 37.55 11.24 7.34
CA PRO A 3 37.92 12.65 7.23
C PRO A 3 37.12 13.35 6.12
N PHE A 4 36.58 12.59 5.16
CA PHE A 4 35.87 13.11 3.99
C PHE A 4 34.47 13.63 4.33
N GLN A 5 34.07 14.70 3.64
CA GLN A 5 32.70 15.21 3.70
C GLN A 5 32.24 15.73 2.35
N THR A 6 31.03 15.31 1.98
CA THR A 6 30.38 15.71 0.74
C THR A 6 29.41 16.86 0.97
N VAL A 7 29.45 17.86 0.08
CA VAL A 7 28.48 18.95 0.01
C VAL A 7 27.71 18.85 -1.30
N ARG A 8 26.51 19.42 -1.33
CA ARG A 8 25.77 19.64 -2.57
C ARG A 8 26.01 21.05 -3.08
N VAL A 9 26.15 21.18 -4.40
CA VAL A 9 26.26 22.46 -5.10
C VAL A 9 25.11 22.60 -6.08
N SER A 10 24.37 23.70 -6.02
CA SER A 10 23.14 23.93 -6.79
C SER A 10 23.10 25.31 -7.44
N ASN A 11 22.11 25.53 -8.32
CA ASN A 11 21.94 26.76 -9.10
C ASN A 11 23.17 27.09 -9.98
N LEU A 12 23.86 26.06 -10.46
CA LEU A 12 24.99 26.21 -11.37
C LEU A 12 24.47 26.62 -12.75
N PRO A 13 25.11 27.57 -13.45
CA PRO A 13 24.79 27.85 -14.86
C PRO A 13 24.82 26.57 -15.73
N SER A 14 23.97 26.48 -16.76
CA SER A 14 23.89 25.34 -17.68
C SER A 14 25.21 24.99 -18.36
N GLU A 15 26.06 25.98 -18.59
CA GLU A 15 27.34 25.84 -19.27
C GLU A 15 28.46 25.34 -18.35
N THR A 16 28.18 25.25 -17.03
CA THR A 16 29.16 24.83 -16.03
C THR A 16 29.72 23.44 -16.36
N ILE A 17 31.04 23.34 -16.34
CA ILE A 17 31.82 22.10 -16.43
C ILE A 17 32.56 21.83 -15.11
N VAL A 18 33.09 20.61 -14.94
CA VAL A 18 33.81 20.20 -13.73
C VAL A 18 34.97 21.16 -13.41
N GLY A 19 35.72 21.57 -14.44
CA GLY A 19 36.84 22.51 -14.28
C GLY A 19 36.47 23.88 -13.69
N ASP A 20 35.24 24.35 -13.92
CA ASP A 20 34.76 25.62 -13.34
C ASP A 20 34.64 25.52 -11.81
N LEU A 21 34.13 24.37 -11.34
CA LEU A 21 33.98 24.09 -9.91
C LEU A 21 35.32 23.86 -9.23
N GLU A 22 36.22 23.09 -9.88
CA GLU A 22 37.58 22.91 -9.41
C GLU A 22 38.28 24.26 -9.26
N HIS A 23 38.22 25.11 -10.28
CA HIS A 23 38.81 26.44 -10.25
C HIS A 23 38.18 27.32 -9.15
N PHE A 24 36.85 27.32 -9.04
CA PHE A 24 36.12 28.07 -8.02
C PHE A 24 36.58 27.70 -6.61
N PHE A 25 36.57 26.41 -6.26
CA PHE A 25 36.97 25.97 -4.93
C PHE A 25 38.47 26.11 -4.69
N GLN A 26 39.32 25.79 -5.68
CA GLN A 26 40.77 25.93 -5.57
C GLN A 26 41.20 27.37 -5.27
N ASN A 27 40.51 28.36 -5.85
CA ASN A 27 40.80 29.77 -5.60
C ASN A 27 40.23 30.26 -4.26
N ARG A 28 38.97 29.93 -3.96
CA ARG A 28 38.24 30.48 -2.81
C ARG A 28 38.63 29.86 -1.47
N LEU A 29 39.08 28.60 -1.47
CA LEU A 29 39.47 27.88 -0.26
C LEU A 29 40.99 27.82 -0.03
N ARG A 30 41.77 28.50 -0.88
CA ARG A 30 43.24 28.53 -0.76
C ARG A 30 43.67 29.16 0.57
N ARG A 31 44.51 28.47 1.34
CA ARG A 31 45.08 28.97 2.60
C ARG A 31 46.59 28.83 2.62
N ARG A 32 47.32 29.89 2.97
CA ARG A 32 48.79 29.90 3.13
C ARG A 32 49.54 29.23 1.97
N GLY A 33 49.06 29.44 0.73
CA GLY A 33 49.66 28.86 -0.48
C GLY A 33 49.23 27.43 -0.82
N GLN A 34 48.64 26.67 0.11
CA GLN A 34 48.16 25.30 -0.12
C GLN A 34 46.78 25.30 -0.82
N ARG A 35 46.65 24.44 -1.84
CA ARG A 35 45.38 24.22 -2.56
C ARG A 35 44.48 23.27 -1.75
N PRO A 36 43.15 23.47 -1.74
CA PRO A 36 42.22 22.52 -1.14
C PRO A 36 42.29 21.18 -1.90
N ILE A 37 42.15 20.08 -1.18
CA ILE A 37 42.07 18.74 -1.77
C ILE A 37 40.58 18.40 -1.97
N ILE A 38 40.16 18.43 -3.23
CA ILE A 38 38.85 17.96 -3.68
C ILE A 38 39.04 16.50 -4.10
N ASP A 39 38.27 15.59 -3.52
CA ASP A 39 38.37 14.16 -3.79
C ASP A 39 37.59 13.78 -5.04
N THR A 40 36.31 14.15 -5.10
CA THR A 40 35.41 13.80 -6.21
C THR A 40 34.41 14.93 -6.46
N ILE A 41 34.13 15.23 -7.73
CA ILE A 41 32.98 16.03 -8.16
C ILE A 41 32.01 15.09 -8.87
N GLY A 42 30.77 15.04 -8.40
CA GLY A 42 29.73 14.20 -8.96
C GLY A 42 29.23 14.68 -10.33
N PRO A 43 28.26 13.97 -10.91
CA PRO A 43 27.72 14.35 -12.21
C PRO A 43 27.04 15.72 -12.18
N LEU A 44 27.22 16.49 -13.26
CA LEU A 44 26.62 17.81 -13.45
C LEU A 44 25.27 17.68 -14.16
N CYS A 45 24.20 17.50 -13.38
CA CYS A 45 22.87 17.21 -13.91
C CYS A 45 21.98 18.45 -13.96
N VAL A 46 21.19 18.59 -15.02
CA VAL A 46 20.13 19.61 -15.16
C VAL A 46 18.89 19.15 -14.39
N TYR A 47 18.20 20.09 -13.73
CA TYR A 47 16.96 19.80 -13.00
C TYR A 47 15.85 20.79 -13.38
N GLY A 48 14.75 20.26 -13.93
CA GLY A 48 13.60 21.06 -14.37
C GLY A 48 13.85 21.85 -15.66
N ALA A 49 12.82 22.58 -16.09
CA ALA A 49 12.84 23.44 -17.28
C ALA A 49 13.85 24.61 -17.20
N ARG A 50 14.34 24.95 -16.00
CA ARG A 50 15.36 26.00 -15.85
C ARG A 50 16.73 25.44 -16.21
N PRO A 51 17.55 26.18 -16.99
CA PRO A 51 18.87 25.72 -17.42
C PRO A 51 19.90 25.87 -16.29
N VAL A 52 19.67 25.18 -15.17
CA VAL A 52 20.58 25.16 -14.03
C VAL A 52 20.98 23.73 -13.69
N LYS A 53 22.25 23.57 -13.33
CA LYS A 53 22.84 22.30 -12.93
C LYS A 53 22.97 22.18 -11.41
N ARG A 54 23.05 20.96 -10.94
CA ARG A 54 23.47 20.61 -9.57
C ARG A 54 24.49 19.47 -9.63
N THR A 55 25.30 19.36 -8.59
CA THR A 55 26.28 18.29 -8.40
C THR A 55 26.60 18.12 -6.91
N THR A 56 27.47 17.17 -6.60
CA THR A 56 28.04 16.95 -5.28
C THR A 56 29.55 17.13 -5.34
N VAL A 57 30.15 17.61 -4.25
CA VAL A 57 31.60 17.81 -4.15
C VAL A 57 32.09 17.22 -2.83
N THR A 58 32.96 16.21 -2.93
CA THR A 58 33.56 15.53 -1.78
C THR A 58 34.90 16.20 -1.47
N PHE A 59 35.06 16.66 -0.24
CA PHE A 59 36.31 17.24 0.26
C PHE A 59 37.03 16.25 1.17
N TRP A 60 38.36 16.29 1.16
CA TRP A 60 39.21 15.42 1.99
C TRP A 60 39.01 15.63 3.50
N THR A 61 38.60 16.83 3.92
CA THR A 61 38.39 17.15 5.35
C THR A 61 37.04 17.79 5.61
N ASN A 62 36.44 17.46 6.76
CA ASN A 62 35.27 18.16 7.31
C ASN A 62 35.48 19.68 7.41
N ASP A 63 36.71 20.14 7.70
CA ASP A 63 37.00 21.57 7.79
C ASP A 63 36.90 22.25 6.42
N LEU A 64 37.41 21.61 5.36
CA LEU A 64 37.27 22.11 3.99
C LEU A 64 35.80 22.18 3.56
N ALA A 65 35.01 21.13 3.84
CA ALA A 65 33.58 21.13 3.54
C ALA A 65 32.84 22.25 4.30
N LYS A 66 33.12 22.45 5.60
CA LYS A 66 32.57 23.57 6.38
C LYS A 66 32.94 24.93 5.80
N GLN A 67 34.16 25.08 5.28
CA GLN A 67 34.56 26.31 4.60
C GLN A 67 33.87 26.47 3.25
N ALA A 68 33.70 25.39 2.48
CA ALA A 68 32.97 25.40 1.20
C ALA A 68 31.53 25.87 1.39
N VAL A 69 30.83 25.41 2.44
CA VAL A 69 29.47 25.87 2.77
C VAL A 69 29.41 27.38 3.03
N LYS A 70 30.47 28.00 3.56
CA LYS A 70 30.53 29.47 3.75
C LYS A 70 30.62 30.24 2.44
N LEU A 71 30.88 29.57 1.31
CA LEU A 71 30.86 30.18 -0.02
C LEU A 71 29.45 30.22 -0.64
N HIS A 72 28.43 29.72 0.07
CA HIS A 72 27.03 29.82 -0.35
C HIS A 72 26.67 31.25 -0.76
N GLY A 73 26.02 31.40 -1.92
CA GLY A 73 25.61 32.68 -2.47
C GLY A 73 26.70 33.45 -3.23
N GLN A 74 27.95 32.98 -3.23
CA GLN A 74 28.98 33.55 -4.09
C GLN A 74 28.75 33.19 -5.56
N SER A 75 29.09 34.10 -6.47
CA SER A 75 28.86 33.86 -7.89
C SER A 75 29.93 33.00 -8.54
N LEU A 76 29.48 32.06 -9.38
CA LEU A 76 30.31 31.30 -10.30
C LEU A 76 29.99 31.74 -11.74
N GLN A 77 31.04 31.96 -12.53
CA GLN A 77 30.95 32.24 -13.96
C GLN A 77 31.67 31.12 -14.72
N PRO A 78 30.99 30.42 -15.65
CA PRO A 78 31.61 29.35 -16.42
C PRO A 78 32.67 29.89 -17.39
N VAL A 79 33.73 29.12 -17.62
CA VAL A 79 34.80 29.45 -18.56
C VAL A 79 34.31 29.40 -20.01
N ASN A 80 33.35 28.54 -20.32
CA ASN A 80 32.79 28.36 -21.67
C ASN A 80 31.71 29.40 -22.05
N GLY A 81 31.59 30.50 -21.28
CA GLY A 81 30.53 31.48 -21.43
C GLY A 81 29.29 31.14 -20.59
N GLY A 82 28.44 32.14 -20.35
CA GLY A 82 27.27 32.02 -19.46
C GLY A 82 27.20 33.14 -18.42
N ALA A 83 26.01 33.37 -17.87
CA ALA A 83 25.80 34.40 -16.86
C ALA A 83 26.48 34.00 -15.53
N SER A 84 27.12 34.96 -14.88
CA SER A 84 27.61 34.80 -13.50
C SER A 84 26.41 34.67 -12.56
N ARG A 85 26.34 33.59 -11.77
CA ARG A 85 25.18 33.29 -10.90
C ARG A 85 25.62 32.91 -9.49
N PRO A 86 24.89 33.36 -8.45
CA PRO A 86 25.14 32.91 -7.08
C PRO A 86 24.82 31.43 -6.95
N ILE A 87 25.79 30.62 -6.53
CA ILE A 87 25.61 29.18 -6.36
C ILE A 87 25.13 28.85 -4.95
N GLY A 88 24.27 27.83 -4.84
CA GLY A 88 23.90 27.25 -3.56
C GLY A 88 24.92 26.20 -3.15
N ILE A 89 25.34 26.23 -1.88
CA ILE A 89 26.17 25.17 -1.29
C ILE A 89 25.55 24.77 0.04
N ASP A 90 25.28 23.48 0.24
CA ASP A 90 24.64 22.97 1.44
C ASP A 90 25.08 21.54 1.78
N THR A 91 24.84 21.13 3.03
CA THR A 91 25.03 19.76 3.53
C THR A 91 23.72 19.14 4.00
N LYS A 92 22.58 19.66 3.54
CA LYS A 92 21.25 19.16 3.91
C LYS A 92 20.68 18.25 2.84
N PHE A 93 21.09 18.48 1.58
CA PHE A 93 20.67 17.73 0.40
C PHE A 93 19.14 17.71 0.22
N SER A 94 18.45 18.80 0.61
CA SER A 94 16.99 18.94 0.48
C SER A 94 16.58 19.02 -1.00
N ASP A 95 15.66 18.18 -1.47
CA ASP A 95 15.32 17.94 -2.89
C ASP A 95 16.19 16.88 -3.58
N LEU A 96 15.90 16.61 -4.87
CA LEU A 96 16.60 15.62 -5.67
C LEU A 96 18.08 15.98 -5.88
N THR A 97 18.93 14.98 -5.64
CA THR A 97 20.37 15.01 -5.89
C THR A 97 20.79 13.74 -6.63
N THR A 98 21.40 13.89 -7.80
CA THR A 98 21.88 12.78 -8.62
C THR A 98 23.17 12.26 -8.02
N LEU A 99 23.14 10.98 -7.66
CA LEU A 99 24.29 10.25 -7.17
C LEU A 99 25.12 9.72 -8.35
N TYR A 100 24.42 9.24 -9.37
CA TYR A 100 25.02 8.63 -10.56
C TYR A 100 24.19 8.90 -11.81
N THR A 101 24.86 9.13 -12.93
CA THR A 101 24.31 9.07 -14.28
C THR A 101 25.37 8.45 -15.19
N PRO A 102 25.01 7.67 -16.21
CA PRO A 102 25.99 7.12 -17.15
C PRO A 102 26.65 8.25 -17.96
N ASP A 103 27.96 8.12 -18.22
CA ASP A 103 28.74 9.15 -18.93
C ASP A 103 28.57 9.09 -20.47
N VAL A 104 28.25 7.90 -20.99
CA VAL A 104 28.25 7.63 -22.45
C VAL A 104 26.86 7.31 -22.99
N GLN A 105 26.08 6.51 -22.26
CA GLN A 105 24.73 6.13 -22.68
C GLN A 105 23.67 7.04 -22.06
N GLU A 106 22.61 7.32 -22.80
CA GLU A 106 21.41 7.91 -22.21
C GLU A 106 20.80 6.97 -21.16
N PRO A 107 20.36 7.48 -20.00
CA PRO A 107 19.76 6.62 -19.00
C PRO A 107 18.49 5.93 -19.54
N ASN A 108 18.33 4.64 -19.23
CA ASN A 108 17.14 3.86 -19.59
C ASN A 108 16.22 3.54 -18.41
N ALA A 109 16.64 3.84 -17.17
CA ALA A 109 15.82 3.74 -15.97
C ALA A 109 16.15 4.89 -15.00
N ASP A 110 15.17 5.32 -14.21
CA ASP A 110 15.36 6.29 -13.12
C ASP A 110 15.12 5.63 -11.77
N PHE A 111 16.07 5.77 -10.84
CA PHE A 111 15.92 5.33 -9.45
C PHE A 111 15.88 6.52 -8.51
N ILE A 112 14.88 6.54 -7.64
CA ILE A 112 14.71 7.59 -6.65
C ILE A 112 14.70 6.97 -5.25
N ILE A 113 15.64 7.42 -4.41
CA ILE A 113 15.91 6.85 -3.10
C ILE A 113 15.47 7.82 -2.00
N LEU A 114 14.62 7.33 -1.09
CA LEU A 114 14.11 8.06 0.06
C LEU A 114 14.65 7.48 1.37
N HIS A 115 15.24 8.36 2.17
CA HIS A 115 15.74 8.04 3.50
C HIS A 115 14.61 8.06 4.56
N GLY A 116 14.86 7.40 5.70
CA GLY A 116 13.91 7.30 6.82
C GLY A 116 13.94 8.45 7.83
N LEU A 117 13.13 8.32 8.89
CA LEU A 117 13.07 9.26 10.02
C LEU A 117 14.43 9.52 10.66
N SER A 118 14.71 10.78 10.99
CA SER A 118 15.95 11.23 11.65
C SER A 118 17.25 10.80 10.95
N SER A 119 17.17 10.47 9.66
CA SER A 119 18.32 10.12 8.84
C SER A 119 18.59 11.21 7.80
N HIS A 120 19.79 11.21 7.24
CA HIS A 120 20.22 12.20 6.25
C HIS A 120 20.33 11.51 4.88
N PRO A 121 19.80 12.10 3.78
CA PRO A 121 19.71 11.48 2.45
C PRO A 121 21.04 10.94 1.90
N TRP A 122 22.15 11.58 2.26
CA TRP A 122 23.49 11.11 1.92
C TRP A 122 23.99 10.00 2.87
N THR A 123 24.24 10.35 4.14
CA THR A 123 24.89 9.43 5.09
C THR A 123 24.03 8.24 5.53
N ALA A 124 22.71 8.23 5.26
CA ALA A 124 21.86 7.07 5.52
C ALA A 124 22.34 5.84 4.73
N PHE A 125 22.87 6.02 3.52
CA PHE A 125 23.28 4.94 2.61
C PHE A 125 24.81 4.82 2.48
N THR A 126 25.56 5.59 3.26
CA THR A 126 27.03 5.58 3.26
C THR A 126 27.54 4.70 4.38
N SER A 127 28.36 3.71 4.02
CA SER A 127 29.20 3.01 4.99
C SER A 127 30.56 3.72 5.13
N VAL A 128 31.11 3.69 6.34
CA VAL A 128 32.51 4.03 6.57
C VAL A 128 33.18 2.73 6.95
N SER A 129 34.09 2.21 6.12
CA SER A 129 34.83 1.00 6.45
C SER A 129 35.51 1.18 7.82
N SER A 130 35.10 0.36 8.78
CA SER A 130 35.54 0.42 10.17
C SER A 130 37.01 0.02 10.37
N HIS A 131 37.68 -0.47 9.33
CA HIS A 131 38.96 -1.15 9.44
C HIS A 131 40.19 -0.26 9.16
N GLU A 132 40.03 0.94 8.59
CA GLU A 132 41.18 1.85 8.35
C GLU A 132 40.86 3.32 8.62
N LYS A 133 41.69 3.98 9.45
CA LYS A 133 41.67 5.45 9.61
C LYS A 133 42.08 6.09 8.28
N GLY A 134 41.17 6.87 7.68
CA GLY A 134 41.41 7.55 6.40
C GLY A 134 40.71 6.94 5.19
N SER A 135 39.88 5.91 5.40
CA SER A 135 39.08 5.30 4.34
C SER A 135 38.10 6.29 3.68
N LYS A 136 37.99 6.21 2.35
CA LYS A 136 37.00 6.96 1.56
C LYS A 136 35.58 6.55 1.96
N GLU A 137 34.63 7.47 1.86
CA GLU A 137 33.21 7.10 2.03
C GLU A 137 32.78 6.16 0.90
N TYR A 138 32.06 5.10 1.25
CA TYR A 138 31.49 4.16 0.29
C TYR A 138 29.96 4.23 0.34
N MET A 139 29.35 4.61 -0.78
CA MET A 139 27.91 4.70 -0.95
C MET A 139 27.50 3.76 -2.08
N TRP A 140 27.01 2.56 -1.74
CA TRP A 140 26.72 1.50 -2.69
C TRP A 140 25.80 1.92 -3.85
N LEU A 141 24.86 2.84 -3.60
CA LEU A 141 23.97 3.43 -4.63
C LEU A 141 24.73 4.17 -5.74
N ARG A 142 25.86 4.79 -5.39
CA ARG A 142 26.74 5.52 -6.32
C ARG A 142 27.85 4.62 -6.87
N ASP A 143 28.45 3.82 -5.98
CA ASP A 143 29.74 3.18 -6.22
C ASP A 143 29.64 1.77 -6.79
N THR A 144 28.52 1.06 -6.62
CA THR A 144 28.43 -0.37 -6.97
C THR A 144 27.14 -0.75 -7.67
N LEU A 145 26.01 -0.17 -7.27
CA LEU A 145 24.73 -0.39 -7.94
C LEU A 145 24.79 -0.13 -9.45
N PRO A 146 25.38 1.00 -9.93
CA PRO A 146 25.41 1.26 -11.37
C PRO A 146 26.24 0.25 -12.14
N GLU A 147 27.42 -0.11 -11.63
CA GLU A 147 28.31 -1.11 -12.25
C GLU A 147 27.63 -2.49 -12.32
N PHE A 148 27.01 -2.90 -11.21
CA PHE A 148 26.28 -4.17 -11.11
C PHE A 148 25.17 -4.27 -12.18
N MET A 149 24.46 -3.17 -12.40
CA MET A 149 23.35 -3.09 -13.35
C MET A 149 23.80 -2.98 -14.81
N GLN A 150 24.90 -2.30 -15.07
CA GLN A 150 25.47 -2.17 -16.41
C GLN A 150 25.95 -3.50 -16.98
N ALA A 151 26.44 -4.41 -16.12
CA ALA A 151 26.73 -5.78 -16.50
C ALA A 151 25.50 -6.51 -17.09
N SER A 152 24.30 -6.04 -16.78
CA SER A 152 23.00 -6.56 -17.22
C SER A 152 22.32 -5.70 -18.29
N GLY A 153 23.03 -4.73 -18.88
CA GLY A 153 22.53 -3.84 -19.93
C GLY A 153 21.62 -2.70 -19.44
N ILE A 154 21.60 -2.43 -18.13
CA ILE A 154 20.83 -1.35 -17.53
C ILE A 154 21.75 -0.14 -17.30
N PHE A 155 21.29 1.04 -17.70
CA PHE A 155 22.02 2.30 -17.56
C PHE A 155 21.18 3.24 -16.68
N PRO A 156 21.23 3.10 -15.34
CA PRO A 156 20.32 3.82 -14.45
C PRO A 156 20.80 5.25 -14.18
N ARG A 157 19.86 6.19 -14.07
CA ARG A 157 20.07 7.46 -13.36
C ARG A 157 19.64 7.29 -11.91
N VAL A 158 20.57 7.45 -10.97
CA VAL A 158 20.34 7.20 -9.54
C VAL A 158 20.29 8.53 -8.79
N MET A 159 19.19 8.77 -8.07
CA MET A 159 18.93 10.03 -7.37
C MET A 159 18.48 9.77 -5.93
N THR A 160 19.00 10.53 -4.98
CA THR A 160 18.43 10.59 -3.62
C THR A 160 17.53 11.82 -3.48
N TYR A 161 16.44 11.69 -2.74
CA TYR A 161 15.55 12.79 -2.39
C TYR A 161 15.67 13.11 -0.90
N GLY A 162 16.20 14.29 -0.58
CA GLY A 162 16.22 14.78 0.79
C GLY A 162 14.92 15.48 1.15
N TRP A 163 14.20 14.93 2.12
CA TRP A 163 12.98 15.51 2.65
C TRP A 163 13.14 15.79 4.14
N ASN A 164 12.36 16.74 4.67
CA ASN A 164 12.44 17.03 6.10
C ASN A 164 11.68 15.96 6.91
N ALA A 165 12.33 14.82 7.14
CA ALA A 165 11.72 13.74 7.91
C ALA A 165 11.46 14.13 9.38
N ASN A 166 12.04 15.20 9.93
CA ASN A 166 11.76 15.66 11.30
C ASN A 166 10.41 16.39 11.42
N VAL A 167 9.84 16.85 10.30
CA VAL A 167 8.49 17.44 10.23
C VAL A 167 7.44 16.42 10.69
N TRP A 168 7.75 15.12 10.65
CA TRP A 168 6.94 14.04 11.21
C TRP A 168 6.85 14.01 12.74
N ILE A 169 7.75 14.67 13.47
CA ILE A 169 7.76 14.73 14.94
C ILE A 169 7.04 15.98 15.44
N ASP A 170 6.77 16.94 14.55
CA ASP A 170 6.13 18.21 14.86
C ASP A 170 4.65 18.20 14.38
N SER A 171 3.77 18.74 15.21
CA SER A 171 2.40 18.26 15.45
C SER A 171 1.32 18.71 14.43
N SER A 172 1.48 18.45 13.13
CA SER A 172 0.36 18.65 12.18
C SER A 172 0.08 17.48 11.21
N ASN A 173 -1.21 17.17 11.04
CA ASN A 173 -1.75 15.96 10.42
C ASN A 173 -1.79 15.93 8.86
N GLN A 174 -1.11 16.85 8.15
CA GLN A 174 -1.14 16.94 6.67
C GLN A 174 0.22 16.68 5.99
N ARG A 175 1.23 16.24 6.74
CA ARG A 175 2.64 16.35 6.33
C ARG A 175 3.15 15.20 5.45
N THR A 176 2.56 14.00 5.46
CA THR A 176 3.00 12.89 4.59
C THR A 176 2.59 13.11 3.14
N THR A 177 1.32 13.49 2.93
CA THR A 177 0.81 13.86 1.61
C THR A 177 1.56 15.07 1.05
N GLU A 178 1.82 16.10 1.86
CA GLU A 178 2.65 17.24 1.43
C GLU A 178 4.07 16.80 1.01
N ALA A 179 4.72 15.92 1.79
CA ALA A 179 6.04 15.40 1.45
C ALA A 179 6.02 14.56 0.15
N ALA A 180 4.96 13.77 -0.05
CA ALA A 180 4.74 12.99 -1.26
C ALA A 180 4.48 13.89 -2.46
N MET A 181 3.59 14.88 -2.38
CA MET A 181 3.33 15.85 -3.44
C MET A 181 4.60 16.64 -3.81
N ALA A 182 5.38 17.07 -2.82
CA ALA A 182 6.66 17.74 -3.05
C ALA A 182 7.65 16.83 -3.79
N LEU A 183 7.68 15.53 -3.46
CA LEU A 183 8.44 14.53 -4.21
C LEU A 183 7.91 14.44 -5.64
N VAL A 184 6.61 14.23 -5.84
CA VAL A 184 5.99 14.09 -7.18
C VAL A 184 6.31 15.27 -8.08
N HIS A 185 6.18 16.51 -7.60
CA HIS A 185 6.56 17.70 -8.38
C HIS A 185 8.04 17.70 -8.78
N ASN A 186 8.93 17.22 -7.93
CA ASN A 186 10.35 17.08 -8.25
C ASN A 186 10.60 15.95 -9.26
N VAL A 187 9.86 14.83 -9.15
CA VAL A 187 9.88 13.72 -10.11
C VAL A 187 9.45 14.20 -11.49
N ASP A 188 8.34 14.92 -11.59
CA ASP A 188 7.85 15.50 -12.84
C ASP A 188 8.87 16.45 -13.45
N ALA A 189 9.43 17.36 -12.65
CA ALA A 189 10.43 18.32 -13.12
C ALA A 189 11.70 17.64 -13.66
N VAL A 190 12.21 16.59 -13.01
CA VAL A 190 13.44 15.91 -13.46
C VAL A 190 13.21 14.96 -14.63
N ARG A 191 11.94 14.65 -14.92
CA ARG A 191 11.50 13.73 -15.98
C ARG A 191 10.73 14.39 -17.10
N GLU A 192 10.65 15.72 -17.13
CA GLU A 192 9.97 16.49 -18.17
C GLU A 192 10.36 16.06 -19.60
N GLN A 193 11.64 15.76 -19.83
CA GLN A 193 12.16 15.32 -21.12
C GLN A 193 12.17 13.79 -21.31
N CYS A 194 11.85 13.02 -20.28
CA CYS A 194 11.84 11.55 -20.30
C CYS A 194 10.64 10.96 -19.50
N PRO A 195 9.39 11.39 -19.78
CA PRO A 195 8.25 11.06 -18.92
C PRO A 195 7.93 9.56 -18.88
N THR A 196 8.23 8.82 -19.95
CA THR A 196 7.94 7.39 -20.10
C THR A 196 9.05 6.46 -19.62
N ARG A 197 10.23 6.99 -19.24
CA ARG A 197 11.36 6.17 -18.79
C ARG A 197 10.97 5.38 -17.52
N PRO A 198 11.15 4.06 -17.43
CA PRO A 198 10.79 3.30 -16.24
C PRO A 198 11.33 3.91 -14.94
N LEU A 199 10.45 4.07 -13.95
CA LEU A 199 10.71 4.69 -12.66
C LEU A 199 10.68 3.62 -11.56
N PHE A 200 11.70 3.64 -10.70
CA PHE A 200 11.78 2.76 -9.54
C PHE A 200 12.09 3.57 -8.27
N PHE A 201 11.49 3.16 -7.16
CA PHE A 201 11.72 3.79 -5.87
C PHE A 201 12.45 2.84 -4.91
N PHE A 202 13.34 3.41 -4.10
CA PHE A 202 13.87 2.76 -2.91
C PHE A 202 13.39 3.53 -1.69
N GLY A 203 12.73 2.87 -0.76
CA GLY A 203 12.22 3.47 0.47
C GLY A 203 12.84 2.84 1.70
N HIS A 204 13.45 3.65 2.57
CA HIS A 204 13.89 3.20 3.89
C HIS A 204 12.94 3.70 4.97
N SER A 205 12.48 2.81 5.87
CA SER A 205 11.67 3.20 7.03
C SER A 205 10.48 4.07 6.58
N LEU A 206 10.22 5.22 7.23
CA LEU A 206 9.17 6.16 6.84
C LEU A 206 9.29 6.74 5.43
N GLY A 207 10.51 6.78 4.86
CA GLY A 207 10.70 7.19 3.47
C GLY A 207 9.96 6.26 2.49
N GLY A 208 9.80 4.99 2.84
CA GLY A 208 8.97 4.06 2.06
C GLY A 208 7.48 4.35 2.15
N VAL A 209 6.98 4.93 3.24
CA VAL A 209 5.57 5.34 3.30
C VAL A 209 5.33 6.57 2.43
N VAL A 210 6.27 7.51 2.39
CA VAL A 210 6.22 8.65 1.45
C VAL A 210 6.26 8.15 0.00
N VAL A 211 7.07 7.13 -0.31
CA VAL A 211 7.07 6.47 -1.64
C VAL A 211 5.70 5.93 -1.99
N LYS A 212 5.04 5.20 -1.08
CA LYS A 212 3.71 4.63 -1.32
C LYS A 212 2.70 5.71 -1.69
N GLN A 213 2.62 6.78 -0.88
CA GLN A 213 1.72 7.89 -1.18
C GLN A 213 2.10 8.56 -2.50
N ALA A 214 3.38 8.79 -2.78
CA ALA A 214 3.80 9.39 -4.05
C ALA A 214 3.43 8.53 -5.27
N VAL A 215 3.47 7.20 -5.15
CA VAL A 215 3.04 6.30 -6.22
C VAL A 215 1.53 6.41 -6.46
N ASN A 216 0.73 6.49 -5.39
CA ASN A 216 -0.71 6.74 -5.50
C ASN A 216 -0.98 8.05 -6.25
N GLU A 217 -0.34 9.15 -5.84
CA GLU A 217 -0.49 10.46 -6.47
C GLU A 217 -0.05 10.48 -7.94
N ILE A 218 1.05 9.80 -8.30
CA ILE A 218 1.54 9.70 -9.69
C ILE A 218 0.50 9.01 -10.57
N VAL A 219 -0.09 7.92 -10.07
CA VAL A 219 -1.08 7.14 -10.81
C VAL A 219 -2.39 7.91 -10.95
N ASP A 220 -2.87 8.53 -9.88
CA ASP A 220 -4.09 9.34 -9.89
C ASP A 220 -3.98 10.53 -10.86
N ALA A 221 -2.87 11.27 -10.80
CA ALA A 221 -2.60 12.38 -11.73
C ALA A 221 -2.48 11.91 -13.18
N GLY A 222 -1.89 10.74 -13.39
CA GLY A 222 -1.76 10.10 -14.68
C GLY A 222 -3.10 9.67 -15.28
N LEU A 223 -3.98 9.07 -14.47
CA LEU A 223 -5.35 8.73 -14.82
C LEU A 223 -6.17 9.96 -15.19
N ALA A 224 -6.10 11.02 -14.38
CA ALA A 224 -6.81 12.27 -14.66
C ALA A 224 -6.34 12.92 -15.98
N THR A 225 -5.04 12.85 -16.26
CA THR A 225 -4.45 13.30 -17.53
C THR A 225 -4.94 12.46 -18.70
N ALA A 226 -4.89 11.13 -18.59
CA ALA A 226 -5.34 10.22 -19.64
C ALA A 226 -6.84 10.39 -19.95
N ALA A 227 -7.67 10.59 -18.94
CA ALA A 227 -9.10 10.84 -19.10
C ALA A 227 -9.37 12.17 -19.82
N ARG A 228 -8.67 13.25 -19.43
CA ARG A 228 -8.78 14.56 -20.09
C ARG A 228 -8.35 14.51 -21.55
N ASP A 229 -7.31 13.74 -21.84
CA ASP A 229 -6.71 13.65 -23.18
C ASP A 229 -7.38 12.55 -24.04
N ASN A 230 -8.43 11.89 -23.54
CA ASN A 230 -9.11 10.75 -24.18
C ASN A 230 -8.15 9.62 -24.61
N ALA A 231 -7.12 9.36 -23.80
CA ALA A 231 -6.17 8.29 -24.05
C ALA A 231 -6.83 6.92 -23.77
N PRO A 232 -6.59 5.90 -24.63
CA PRO A 232 -7.25 4.60 -24.51
C PRO A 232 -6.81 3.81 -23.25
N ALA A 233 -5.62 4.07 -22.73
CA ALA A 233 -5.11 3.49 -21.49
C ALA A 233 -3.99 4.34 -20.90
N TYR A 234 -3.97 4.47 -19.57
CA TYR A 234 -2.84 5.04 -18.83
C TYR A 234 -1.80 3.95 -18.56
N GLN A 235 -0.53 4.24 -18.84
CA GLN A 235 0.59 3.39 -18.43
C GLN A 235 1.36 4.10 -17.34
N SER A 236 1.34 3.52 -16.13
CA SER A 236 2.14 4.05 -15.03
C SER A 236 3.64 4.01 -15.39
N PRO A 237 4.38 5.11 -15.20
CA PRO A 237 5.83 5.10 -15.36
C PRO A 237 6.52 4.33 -14.23
N VAL A 238 5.86 4.15 -13.08
CA VAL A 238 6.39 3.40 -11.93
C VAL A 238 6.31 1.91 -12.23
N LYS A 239 7.47 1.23 -12.19
CA LYS A 239 7.58 -0.20 -12.49
C LYS A 239 8.02 -1.05 -11.31
N GLY A 240 8.60 -0.45 -10.27
CA GLY A 240 8.85 -1.17 -9.04
C GLY A 240 9.24 -0.31 -7.83
N CYS A 241 9.01 -0.85 -6.63
CA CYS A 241 9.33 -0.22 -5.35
C CYS A 241 10.07 -1.20 -4.43
N PHE A 242 11.22 -0.79 -3.90
CA PHE A 242 12.09 -1.62 -3.08
C PHE A 242 12.18 -1.03 -1.67
N PHE A 243 11.65 -1.74 -0.68
CA PHE A 243 11.45 -1.26 0.66
C PHE A 243 12.46 -1.88 1.63
N PHE A 244 13.01 -1.06 2.52
CA PHE A 244 13.99 -1.46 3.55
C PHE A 244 13.46 -1.03 4.91
N ALA A 245 13.06 -2.01 5.73
CA ALA A 245 12.43 -1.82 7.03
C ALA A 245 11.29 -0.77 6.99
N THR A 246 10.51 -0.76 5.91
CA THR A 246 9.34 0.12 5.78
C THR A 246 8.14 -0.56 6.42
N PRO A 247 7.34 0.13 7.27
CA PRO A 247 6.11 -0.44 7.79
C PRO A 247 5.05 -0.53 6.67
N HIS A 248 4.45 -1.71 6.52
CA HIS A 248 3.40 -2.04 5.55
C HIS A 248 2.08 -2.45 6.18
N GLN A 249 2.10 -3.07 7.35
CA GLN A 249 0.87 -3.61 7.93
C GLN A 249 -0.14 -2.52 8.31
N GLY A 250 -1.31 -2.62 7.67
CA GLY A 250 -2.56 -1.96 8.00
C GLY A 250 -3.72 -2.95 7.88
N SER A 251 -4.37 -3.22 9.02
CA SER A 251 -5.79 -3.56 9.25
C SER A 251 -5.99 -3.77 10.77
N ASP A 252 -4.99 -4.34 11.44
CA ASP A 252 -4.85 -4.31 12.90
C ASP A 252 -4.18 -2.99 13.36
N LEU A 253 -5.02 -2.00 13.67
CA LEU A 253 -4.59 -0.69 14.14
C LEU A 253 -3.72 -0.77 15.41
N ALA A 254 -3.87 -1.81 16.24
CA ALA A 254 -3.05 -1.99 17.44
C ALA A 254 -1.60 -2.35 17.06
N ASN A 255 -1.41 -3.21 16.05
CA ASN A 255 -0.08 -3.57 15.53
C ASN A 255 0.58 -2.42 14.78
N SER A 256 -0.20 -1.65 14.00
CA SER A 256 0.29 -0.44 13.33
C SER A 256 0.73 0.61 14.35
N TYR A 257 -0.06 0.85 15.40
CA TYR A 257 0.29 1.73 16.51
C TYR A 257 1.59 1.29 17.22
N ALA A 258 1.70 0.00 17.54
CA ALA A 258 2.90 -0.55 18.18
C ALA A 258 4.16 -0.38 17.31
N THR A 259 4.02 -0.55 16.00
CA THR A 259 5.11 -0.35 15.04
C THR A 259 5.54 1.11 14.95
N VAL A 260 4.59 2.05 14.85
CA VAL A 260 4.90 3.50 14.83
C VAL A 260 5.56 3.93 16.14
N LEU A 261 5.07 3.42 17.29
CA LEU A 261 5.68 3.68 18.59
C LEU A 261 7.11 3.10 18.68
N SER A 262 7.32 1.90 18.14
CA SER A 262 8.65 1.25 18.08
C SER A 262 9.63 2.07 17.24
N LEU A 263 9.18 2.57 16.07
CA LEU A 263 9.94 3.49 15.22
C LEU A 263 10.39 4.75 15.98
N LEU A 264 9.48 5.42 16.70
CA LEU A 264 9.84 6.61 17.47
C LEU A 264 10.81 6.29 18.60
N LYS A 265 10.57 5.22 19.37
CA LYS A 265 11.42 4.84 20.52
C LYS A 265 12.80 4.36 20.08
N GLY A 266 12.87 3.53 19.04
CA GLY A 266 14.11 2.95 18.53
C GLY A 266 15.03 3.98 17.85
N ILE A 267 14.46 5.04 17.27
CA ILE A 267 15.22 6.04 16.52
C ILE A 267 15.60 7.26 17.39
N LEU A 268 14.73 7.75 18.28
CA LEU A 268 14.86 9.06 18.94
C LEU A 268 15.33 9.02 20.41
N ILE A 269 15.44 7.84 21.05
CA ILE A 269 15.77 7.71 22.50
C ILE A 269 14.86 8.59 23.37
N LEU A 270 13.54 8.37 23.28
CA LEU A 270 12.56 9.04 24.13
C LEU A 270 12.47 8.32 25.49
N GLY A 271 12.95 8.98 26.55
CA GLY A 271 13.10 8.45 27.91
C GLY A 271 11.89 8.61 28.84
N THR A 272 10.74 9.04 28.35
CA THR A 272 9.51 9.21 29.15
C THR A 272 8.33 8.60 28.43
N GLY A 273 7.42 7.96 29.18
CA GLY A 273 6.17 7.42 28.63
C GLY A 273 5.40 8.49 27.85
N PRO A 274 4.71 8.11 26.76
CA PRO A 274 4.04 9.09 25.93
C PRO A 274 2.89 9.75 26.71
N SER A 275 2.77 11.09 26.61
CA SER A 275 1.58 11.80 27.09
C SER A 275 0.35 11.36 26.28
N ASP A 276 -0.85 11.55 26.82
CA ASP A 276 -2.10 11.20 26.13
C ASP A 276 -2.21 11.87 24.75
N THR A 277 -1.67 13.08 24.61
CA THR A 277 -1.55 13.80 23.34
C THR A 277 -0.66 13.08 22.32
N LEU A 278 0.51 12.59 22.76
CA LEU A 278 1.43 11.83 21.90
C LEU A 278 0.81 10.47 21.51
N ILE A 279 0.03 9.85 22.39
CA ILE A 279 -0.69 8.61 22.07
C ILE A 279 -1.72 8.85 20.97
N GLN A 280 -2.50 9.93 21.05
CA GLN A 280 -3.50 10.27 20.04
C GLN A 280 -2.88 10.57 18.68
N GLU A 281 -1.84 11.39 18.63
CA GLU A 281 -1.08 11.68 17.40
C GLU A 281 -0.48 10.42 16.77
N LEU A 282 -0.04 9.46 17.59
CA LEU A 282 0.50 8.19 17.11
C LEU A 282 -0.57 7.28 16.51
N LYS A 283 -1.77 7.25 17.09
CA LYS A 283 -2.90 6.51 16.54
C LYS A 283 -3.33 7.09 15.19
N GLU A 284 -3.42 8.41 15.09
CA GLU A 284 -3.77 9.09 13.84
C GLU A 284 -2.76 8.78 12.72
N LYS A 285 -1.46 8.81 13.03
CA LYS A 285 -0.39 8.41 12.10
C LYS A 285 -0.45 6.94 11.70
N ALA A 286 -0.80 6.04 12.62
CA ALA A 286 -0.97 4.63 12.32
C ALA A 286 -2.15 4.39 11.37
N THR A 287 -3.27 5.10 11.57
CA THR A 287 -4.42 5.07 10.66
C THR A 287 -4.07 5.60 9.27
N GLU A 288 -3.33 6.71 9.20
CA GLU A 288 -2.86 7.27 7.93
C GLU A 288 -1.98 6.26 7.18
N PHE A 289 -1.06 5.57 7.87
CA PHE A 289 -0.19 4.56 7.28
C PHE A 289 -0.93 3.34 6.76
N ALA A 290 -1.94 2.89 7.49
CA ALA A 290 -2.80 1.81 7.04
C ALA A 290 -3.50 2.20 5.74
N ARG A 291 -4.13 3.38 5.70
CA ARG A 291 -4.81 3.90 4.49
C ARG A 291 -3.85 4.05 3.30
N ILE A 292 -2.67 4.63 3.50
CA ILE A 292 -1.66 4.78 2.44
C ILE A 292 -1.22 3.41 1.92
N SER A 293 -1.03 2.45 2.82
CA SER A 293 -0.58 1.10 2.45
C SER A 293 -1.63 0.31 1.70
N GLU A 294 -2.90 0.42 2.10
CA GLU A 294 -4.04 -0.20 1.40
C GLU A 294 -4.20 0.38 -0.01
N GLN A 295 -4.23 1.70 -0.15
CA GLN A 295 -4.33 2.34 -1.47
C GLN A 295 -3.13 1.99 -2.37
N PHE A 296 -1.92 1.95 -1.81
CA PHE A 296 -0.74 1.52 -2.56
C PHE A 296 -0.83 0.06 -2.99
N ASP A 297 -1.43 -0.80 -2.18
CA ASP A 297 -1.64 -2.21 -2.50
C ASP A 297 -2.54 -2.38 -3.72
N GLU A 298 -3.65 -1.64 -3.77
CA GLU A 298 -4.55 -1.62 -4.92
C GLU A 298 -3.83 -1.12 -6.18
N VAL A 299 -3.11 0.00 -6.06
CA VAL A 299 -2.38 0.61 -7.18
C VAL A 299 -1.30 -0.32 -7.71
N ARG A 300 -0.50 -0.95 -6.84
CA ARG A 300 0.59 -1.83 -7.31
C ARG A 300 0.04 -3.05 -8.06
N HIS A 301 -1.09 -3.61 -7.63
CA HIS A 301 -1.69 -4.76 -8.30
C HIS A 301 -2.32 -4.35 -9.63
N GLY A 302 -3.06 -3.22 -9.66
CA GLY A 302 -3.70 -2.71 -10.87
C GLY A 302 -2.70 -2.35 -11.99
N TYR A 303 -1.50 -1.90 -11.63
CA TYR A 303 -0.47 -1.46 -12.59
C TYR A 303 0.76 -2.37 -12.66
N GLN A 304 0.71 -3.55 -12.04
CA GLN A 304 1.81 -4.53 -12.00
C GLN A 304 3.13 -3.91 -11.53
N ILE A 305 3.09 -3.10 -10.48
CA ILE A 305 4.27 -2.51 -9.86
C ILE A 305 4.90 -3.57 -8.95
N GLU A 306 6.06 -4.07 -9.36
CA GLU A 306 6.78 -5.12 -8.64
C GLU A 306 7.39 -4.57 -7.33
N THR A 307 7.42 -5.37 -6.27
CA THR A 307 7.93 -4.95 -4.96
C THR A 307 9.00 -5.89 -4.41
N ILE A 308 9.93 -5.33 -3.62
CA ILE A 308 10.85 -6.10 -2.76
C ILE A 308 10.73 -5.57 -1.34
N SER A 309 10.66 -6.47 -0.36
CA SER A 309 10.62 -6.14 1.07
C SER A 309 11.87 -6.66 1.78
N CYS A 310 12.73 -5.77 2.25
CA CYS A 310 13.88 -6.11 3.07
C CYS A 310 13.57 -5.83 4.55
N PHE A 311 13.81 -6.80 5.44
CA PHE A 311 13.55 -6.66 6.87
C PHE A 311 14.80 -6.91 7.72
N GLU A 312 14.87 -6.23 8.86
CA GLU A 312 16.01 -6.28 9.78
C GLU A 312 15.99 -7.55 10.64
N GLN A 313 17.17 -8.05 10.99
CA GLN A 313 17.33 -9.22 11.88
C GLN A 313 18.03 -8.87 13.20
N LYS A 314 18.69 -7.70 13.29
CA LYS A 314 19.37 -7.27 14.51
C LYS A 314 18.57 -6.17 15.22
N PRO A 315 18.38 -6.26 16.54
CA PRO A 315 17.65 -5.25 17.29
C PRO A 315 18.49 -3.98 17.53
N ILE A 316 17.83 -2.83 17.60
CA ILE A 316 18.37 -1.59 18.18
C ILE A 316 17.93 -1.51 19.65
N HIS A 317 18.88 -1.39 20.57
CA HIS A 317 18.61 -1.36 22.03
C HIS A 317 17.73 -2.53 22.52
N GLY A 318 17.94 -3.73 21.95
CA GLY A 318 17.22 -4.95 22.35
C GLY A 318 15.83 -5.12 21.74
N ARG A 319 15.42 -4.28 20.77
CA ARG A 319 14.15 -4.41 20.04
C ARG A 319 14.34 -4.29 18.53
N ILE A 320 13.60 -5.11 17.78
CA ILE A 320 13.38 -4.91 16.35
C ILE A 320 12.48 -3.68 16.20
N VAL A 321 12.91 -2.72 15.39
CA VAL A 321 12.24 -1.44 15.19
C VAL A 321 10.98 -1.63 14.34
N VAL A 322 11.09 -2.35 13.22
CA VAL A 322 9.96 -2.73 12.36
C VAL A 322 9.87 -4.25 12.32
N PRO A 323 8.86 -4.86 12.98
CA PRO A 323 8.67 -6.30 12.97
C PRO A 323 8.58 -6.84 11.54
N GLN A 324 9.11 -8.05 11.31
CA GLN A 324 9.09 -8.72 10.00
C GLN A 324 7.70 -8.71 9.35
N ALA A 325 6.66 -9.02 10.14
CA ALA A 325 5.29 -9.03 9.67
C ALA A 325 4.86 -7.66 9.10
N SER A 326 5.33 -6.56 9.72
CA SER A 326 5.10 -5.20 9.22
C SER A 326 6.03 -4.82 8.07
N ALA A 327 7.25 -5.35 8.02
CA ALA A 327 8.25 -5.01 7.01
C ALA A 327 8.05 -5.74 5.66
N VAL A 328 7.23 -6.79 5.63
CA VAL A 328 7.01 -7.64 4.45
C VAL A 328 5.61 -7.42 3.88
N LEU A 329 5.54 -7.02 2.61
CA LEU A 329 4.29 -7.04 1.83
C LEU A 329 3.88 -8.48 1.55
N ASP A 330 2.57 -8.74 1.51
CA ASP A 330 2.01 -10.09 1.28
C ASP A 330 2.48 -11.13 2.33
N TYR A 331 2.79 -10.67 3.55
CA TYR A 331 3.21 -11.55 4.64
C TYR A 331 2.05 -12.39 5.16
N ASP A 332 2.13 -13.71 4.99
CA ASP A 332 1.17 -14.65 5.54
C ASP A 332 1.44 -14.91 7.03
N LEU A 333 0.59 -14.33 7.88
CA LEU A 333 0.63 -14.52 9.34
C LEU A 333 0.27 -15.94 9.77
N SER A 334 -0.47 -16.70 8.97
CA SER A 334 -0.96 -18.04 9.33
C SER A 334 0.15 -19.09 9.25
N ASN A 335 0.98 -19.02 8.20
CA ASN A 335 2.03 -20.01 7.95
C ASN A 335 3.45 -19.48 8.20
N HIS A 336 3.61 -18.19 8.51
CA HIS A 336 4.92 -17.53 8.67
C HIS A 336 5.83 -17.70 7.44
N ALA A 337 5.26 -17.99 6.27
CA ALA A 337 5.98 -18.17 5.03
C ALA A 337 6.39 -16.80 4.47
N LEU A 338 7.65 -16.68 4.08
CA LEU A 338 8.16 -15.47 3.43
C LEU A 338 7.88 -15.54 1.93
N PRO A 339 7.29 -14.50 1.33
CA PRO A 339 7.14 -14.44 -0.11
C PRO A 339 8.53 -14.34 -0.77
N HIS A 340 8.63 -14.77 -2.02
CA HIS A 340 9.90 -14.87 -2.76
C HIS A 340 10.62 -13.51 -2.98
N ASN A 341 9.91 -12.41 -2.78
CA ASN A 341 10.40 -11.03 -2.87
C ASN A 341 10.72 -10.42 -1.49
N ALA A 342 10.68 -11.21 -0.41
CA ALA A 342 11.10 -10.80 0.92
C ALA A 342 12.53 -11.27 1.22
N PHE A 343 13.36 -10.36 1.72
CA PHE A 343 14.77 -10.61 2.00
C PHE A 343 15.12 -10.25 3.45
N PRO A 344 15.60 -11.22 4.25
CA PRO A 344 16.21 -10.90 5.53
C PRO A 344 17.56 -10.20 5.31
N VAL A 345 17.84 -9.19 6.12
CA VAL A 345 19.14 -8.52 6.15
C VAL A 345 19.72 -8.63 7.55
N ASP A 346 20.93 -9.19 7.66
CA ASP A 346 21.66 -9.36 8.92
C ASP A 346 22.22 -8.02 9.45
N ALA A 347 21.32 -7.06 9.67
CA ALA A 347 21.60 -5.70 10.08
C ALA A 347 20.48 -5.19 11.00
N ASP A 348 20.77 -4.09 11.69
CA ASP A 348 19.77 -3.34 12.45
C ASP A 348 19.09 -2.27 11.57
N HIS A 349 18.07 -1.60 12.09
CA HIS A 349 17.25 -0.62 11.36
C HIS A 349 18.05 0.50 10.69
N ARG A 350 19.22 0.85 11.25
CA ARG A 350 20.09 1.92 10.72
C ARG A 350 21.06 1.37 9.69
N GLU A 351 21.54 0.15 9.89
CA GLU A 351 22.54 -0.49 9.03
C GLU A 351 21.93 -1.27 7.85
N ILE A 352 20.62 -1.56 7.86
CA ILE A 352 19.91 -2.31 6.79
C ILE A 352 20.06 -1.71 5.38
N VAL A 353 20.35 -0.42 5.29
CA VAL A 353 20.59 0.31 4.03
C VAL A 353 22.05 0.71 3.80
N ARG A 354 22.98 0.28 4.67
CA ARG A 354 24.41 0.64 4.65
C ARG A 354 25.29 -0.53 4.26
N PHE A 355 25.04 -1.10 3.09
CA PHE A 355 25.94 -2.10 2.52
C PHE A 355 27.35 -1.54 2.42
N SER A 356 28.32 -2.26 3.00
CA SER A 356 29.72 -1.81 3.08
C SER A 356 30.60 -2.26 1.92
N SER A 357 30.11 -3.21 1.12
CA SER A 357 30.74 -3.68 -0.12
C SER A 357 29.73 -4.48 -0.94
N ALA A 358 30.09 -4.84 -2.18
CA ALA A 358 29.35 -5.80 -3.00
C ALA A 358 29.26 -7.22 -2.37
N GLU A 359 30.17 -7.53 -1.45
CA GLU A 359 30.24 -8.82 -0.74
C GLU A 359 29.41 -8.83 0.55
N HIS A 360 28.81 -7.70 0.93
CA HIS A 360 27.97 -7.62 2.12
C HIS A 360 26.83 -8.65 2.04
N SER A 361 26.61 -9.36 3.14
CA SER A 361 25.53 -10.36 3.23
C SER A 361 24.19 -9.76 2.79
N GLY A 362 23.45 -10.49 1.97
CA GLY A 362 22.17 -10.05 1.38
C GLY A 362 22.28 -9.14 0.15
N PHE A 363 23.38 -8.39 -0.05
CA PHE A 363 23.49 -7.41 -1.14
C PHE A 363 23.27 -8.05 -2.51
N ASN A 364 24.04 -9.10 -2.85
CA ASN A 364 23.94 -9.76 -4.16
C ASN A 364 22.56 -10.36 -4.43
N ALA A 365 21.92 -10.96 -3.42
CA ALA A 365 20.59 -11.54 -3.57
C ALA A 365 19.54 -10.47 -3.87
N ILE A 366 19.54 -9.39 -3.09
CA ILE A 366 18.61 -8.26 -3.26
C ILE A 366 18.87 -7.57 -4.60
N MET A 367 20.12 -7.23 -4.92
CA MET A 367 20.45 -6.53 -6.16
C MET A 367 20.20 -7.39 -7.41
N SER A 368 20.35 -8.72 -7.32
CA SER A 368 19.95 -9.62 -8.41
C SER A 368 18.43 -9.61 -8.62
N ALA A 369 17.64 -9.61 -7.54
CA ALA A 369 16.19 -9.50 -7.64
C ALA A 369 15.73 -8.15 -8.22
N VAL A 370 16.31 -7.04 -7.74
CA VAL A 370 16.10 -5.69 -8.29
C VAL A 370 16.43 -5.68 -9.79
N THR A 371 17.58 -6.25 -10.18
CA THR A 371 18.03 -6.30 -11.58
C THR A 371 17.03 -7.05 -12.46
N ARG A 372 16.51 -8.19 -12.02
CA ARG A 372 15.48 -8.95 -12.76
C ARG A 372 14.22 -8.13 -13.00
N ILE A 373 13.74 -7.42 -11.98
CA ILE A 373 12.55 -6.55 -12.06
C ILE A 373 12.79 -5.42 -13.08
N VAL A 374 13.96 -4.77 -13.01
CA VAL A 374 14.31 -3.67 -13.92
C VAL A 374 14.46 -4.17 -15.36
N GLN A 375 15.10 -5.33 -15.59
CA GLN A 375 15.22 -5.92 -16.93
C GLN A 375 13.86 -6.26 -17.53
N ALA A 376 12.94 -6.85 -16.74
CA ALA A 376 11.59 -7.16 -17.20
C ALA A 376 10.83 -5.90 -17.63
N ALA A 377 10.98 -4.80 -16.88
CA ALA A 377 10.36 -3.52 -17.22
C ALA A 377 10.94 -2.86 -18.49
N LEU A 378 12.22 -3.13 -18.82
CA LEU A 378 12.87 -2.62 -20.03
C LEU A 378 12.62 -3.47 -21.28
N SER A 379 12.15 -4.71 -21.12
CA SER A 379 11.90 -5.66 -22.22
C SER A 379 10.49 -6.25 -22.14
N PRO A 380 9.44 -5.44 -22.37
CA PRO A 380 8.05 -5.88 -22.21
C PRO A 380 7.63 -7.02 -23.16
N ASP A 381 8.35 -7.22 -24.28
CA ASP A 381 8.08 -8.27 -25.27
C ASP A 381 8.74 -9.63 -24.98
N ARG A 382 9.58 -9.75 -23.95
CA ARG A 382 10.20 -11.04 -23.59
C ARG A 382 9.22 -11.84 -22.71
N PRO A 383 8.87 -13.09 -23.06
CA PRO A 383 8.04 -13.93 -22.19
C PRO A 383 8.70 -14.01 -20.81
N ARG A 384 7.94 -13.69 -19.76
CA ARG A 384 8.41 -13.87 -18.38
C ARG A 384 8.77 -15.35 -18.20
N LEU A 385 9.95 -15.65 -17.66
CA LEU A 385 10.33 -17.02 -17.33
C LEU A 385 9.31 -17.60 -16.33
N PRO A 386 8.97 -18.90 -16.41
CA PRO A 386 8.08 -19.51 -15.43
C PRO A 386 8.73 -19.38 -14.05
N HIS A 387 8.00 -18.79 -13.10
CA HIS A 387 8.27 -19.05 -11.70
C HIS A 387 8.03 -20.55 -11.45
N ASP A 388 8.94 -21.16 -10.68
CA ASP A 388 8.99 -22.60 -10.44
C ASP A 388 7.62 -23.12 -9.99
N ASN A 389 7.07 -24.04 -10.78
CA ASN A 389 5.78 -24.69 -10.55
C ASN A 389 5.97 -25.76 -9.46
N SER A 390 5.47 -25.48 -8.27
CA SER A 390 4.72 -26.50 -7.54
C SER A 390 3.24 -26.19 -7.68
N ASP A 391 2.61 -26.89 -8.63
CA ASP A 391 1.16 -27.11 -8.77
C ASP A 391 0.22 -25.89 -8.81
N HIS A 392 0.57 -24.85 -9.56
CA HIS A 392 -0.44 -23.91 -10.06
C HIS A 392 -0.76 -24.22 -11.53
N VAL A 393 -1.90 -24.87 -11.72
CA VAL A 393 -2.65 -24.87 -12.98
C VAL A 393 -2.71 -23.42 -13.47
N THR A 394 -2.30 -23.19 -14.71
CA THR A 394 -2.26 -21.86 -15.33
C THR A 394 -3.68 -21.27 -15.41
N SER A 395 -4.04 -20.46 -14.43
CA SER A 395 -5.24 -19.61 -14.45
C SER A 395 -4.89 -18.23 -15.04
N PRO A 396 -5.85 -17.54 -15.69
CA PRO A 396 -5.65 -16.22 -16.27
C PRO A 396 -5.35 -15.15 -15.19
N PRO A 397 -5.01 -13.90 -15.57
CA PRO A 397 -4.63 -12.85 -14.63
C PRO A 397 -5.69 -12.64 -13.56
N ILE A 398 -5.31 -12.62 -12.28
CA ILE A 398 -6.20 -12.57 -11.10
C ILE A 398 -7.01 -11.25 -11.00
N GLY A 399 -6.70 -10.21 -11.77
CA GLY A 399 -7.57 -9.03 -11.93
C GLY A 399 -8.56 -9.10 -13.11
N ALA A 400 -8.38 -10.04 -14.04
CA ALA A 400 -9.22 -10.18 -15.24
C ALA A 400 -10.38 -11.16 -15.05
N GLU A 401 -10.36 -12.03 -14.02
CA GLU A 401 -11.48 -12.95 -13.72
C GLU A 401 -12.55 -12.35 -12.79
N LEU A 402 -12.20 -11.49 -11.82
CA LEU A 402 -13.16 -10.99 -10.82
C LEU A 402 -14.08 -9.85 -11.29
N GLU A 403 -13.65 -8.99 -12.22
CA GLU A 403 -14.56 -8.05 -12.90
C GLU A 403 -15.70 -8.79 -13.66
N PRO A 404 -15.43 -9.90 -14.39
CA PRO A 404 -16.48 -10.81 -14.88
C PRO A 404 -17.35 -11.44 -13.77
N VAL A 405 -16.80 -11.71 -12.59
CA VAL A 405 -17.57 -12.30 -11.47
C VAL A 405 -18.52 -11.26 -10.88
N LEU A 406 -18.06 -10.04 -10.58
CA LEU A 406 -18.92 -8.95 -10.10
C LEU A 406 -19.97 -8.54 -11.13
N ALA A 407 -19.72 -8.74 -12.44
CA ALA A 407 -20.76 -8.58 -13.47
C ALA A 407 -21.97 -9.52 -13.27
N HIS A 408 -21.87 -10.57 -12.44
CA HIS A 408 -23.04 -11.37 -12.05
C HIS A 408 -24.07 -10.54 -11.29
N LEU A 409 -23.66 -9.51 -10.54
CA LEU A 409 -24.56 -8.60 -9.81
C LEU A 409 -25.59 -7.94 -10.73
N MET A 410 -25.26 -7.69 -12.01
CA MET A 410 -26.21 -7.15 -13.01
C MET A 410 -27.50 -7.99 -13.18
N ARG A 411 -27.51 -9.24 -12.72
CA ARG A 411 -28.62 -10.19 -12.86
C ARG A 411 -29.46 -10.31 -11.58
N PHE A 412 -29.04 -9.63 -10.51
CA PHE A 412 -29.68 -9.66 -9.20
C PHE A 412 -30.23 -8.27 -8.86
N ASP A 413 -31.31 -8.24 -8.09
CA ASP A 413 -31.72 -7.10 -7.27
C ASP A 413 -31.03 -7.32 -5.91
N THR A 414 -30.25 -6.34 -5.44
CA THR A 414 -29.53 -6.42 -4.15
C THR A 414 -30.30 -5.67 -3.07
N ILE A 415 -30.65 -6.37 -1.99
CA ILE A 415 -31.34 -5.81 -0.82
C ILE A 415 -30.43 -5.99 0.39
N PHE A 416 -30.08 -4.89 1.05
CA PHE A 416 -29.44 -4.90 2.35
C PHE A 416 -30.49 -4.79 3.45
N LEU A 417 -30.60 -5.83 4.27
CA LEU A 417 -31.48 -5.88 5.42
C LEU A 417 -30.63 -5.66 6.68
N VAL A 418 -30.81 -4.51 7.32
CA VAL A 418 -29.94 -4.03 8.40
C VAL A 418 -30.65 -4.16 9.74
N ASP A 419 -29.99 -4.82 10.68
CA ASP A 419 -30.40 -4.87 12.07
C ASP A 419 -30.27 -3.50 12.72
N ASP A 420 -31.40 -2.91 13.10
CA ASP A 420 -31.53 -1.66 13.84
C ASP A 420 -32.04 -1.91 15.27
N SER A 421 -31.83 -3.10 15.82
CA SER A 421 -32.18 -3.42 17.21
C SER A 421 -31.37 -2.61 18.23
N GLY A 422 -31.80 -2.64 19.49
CA GLY A 422 -31.09 -1.92 20.57
C GLY A 422 -29.63 -2.33 20.78
N SER A 423 -29.24 -3.57 20.45
CA SER A 423 -27.85 -4.05 20.57
C SER A 423 -26.90 -3.37 19.60
N MET A 424 -27.43 -2.91 18.47
CA MET A 424 -26.68 -2.22 17.43
C MET A 424 -26.30 -0.78 17.82
N PHE A 425 -26.90 -0.20 18.87
CA PHE A 425 -26.66 1.20 19.24
C PHE A 425 -25.17 1.53 19.48
N GLY A 426 -24.71 2.67 18.95
CA GLY A 426 -23.36 3.18 19.16
C GLY A 426 -22.33 2.60 18.17
N PRO A 427 -21.21 2.00 18.61
CA PRO A 427 -20.13 1.58 17.72
C PRO A 427 -20.53 0.57 16.64
N ARG A 428 -21.47 -0.33 16.95
CA ARG A 428 -21.95 -1.35 16.00
C ARG A 428 -22.77 -0.71 14.88
N TRP A 429 -23.60 0.29 15.20
CA TRP A 429 -24.32 1.09 14.22
C TRP A 429 -23.39 1.87 13.29
N ALA A 430 -22.37 2.51 13.87
CA ALA A 430 -21.35 3.22 13.10
C ALA A 430 -20.56 2.26 12.18
N GLN A 431 -20.29 1.04 12.66
CA GLN A 431 -19.64 -0.01 11.89
C GLN A 431 -20.52 -0.48 10.72
N ALA A 432 -21.80 -0.79 10.97
CA ALA A 432 -22.76 -1.18 9.93
C ALA A 432 -22.95 -0.08 8.88
N ARG A 433 -23.05 1.19 9.31
CA ARG A 433 -23.12 2.36 8.43
C ARG A 433 -21.90 2.45 7.50
N GLY A 434 -20.70 2.39 8.08
CA GLY A 434 -19.46 2.48 7.33
C GLY A 434 -19.27 1.30 6.38
N ALA A 435 -19.63 0.09 6.85
CA ALA A 435 -19.59 -1.13 6.08
C ALA A 435 -20.47 -1.04 4.84
N LEU A 436 -21.72 -0.64 5.04
CA LEU A 436 -22.69 -0.56 3.97
C LEU A 436 -22.33 0.54 2.96
N ALA A 437 -21.90 1.71 3.44
CA ALA A 437 -21.46 2.79 2.55
C ALA A 437 -20.33 2.34 1.59
N ALA A 438 -19.33 1.60 2.10
CA ALA A 438 -18.22 1.11 1.29
C ALA A 438 -18.65 0.01 0.29
N VAL A 439 -19.56 -0.88 0.71
CA VAL A 439 -20.05 -1.98 -0.12
C VAL A 439 -20.98 -1.47 -1.23
N VAL A 440 -21.83 -0.46 -0.96
CA VAL A 440 -22.76 0.12 -1.95
C VAL A 440 -22.01 0.80 -3.08
N ASP A 441 -20.94 1.54 -2.82
CA ASP A 441 -20.12 2.18 -3.86
C ASP A 441 -19.54 1.13 -4.84
N LEU A 442 -19.22 -0.08 -4.36
CA LEU A 442 -18.79 -1.19 -5.21
C LEU A 442 -19.97 -1.86 -5.95
N ALA A 443 -21.11 -2.07 -5.30
CA ALA A 443 -22.28 -2.71 -5.89
C ALA A 443 -22.85 -1.92 -7.07
N VAL A 444 -22.98 -0.60 -6.92
CA VAL A 444 -23.58 0.33 -7.91
C VAL A 444 -22.77 0.41 -9.20
N LYS A 445 -21.47 0.10 -9.15
CA LYS A 445 -20.62 -0.01 -10.36
C LYS A 445 -21.17 -1.06 -11.34
N TYR A 446 -21.82 -2.11 -10.83
CA TYR A 446 -22.34 -3.23 -11.63
C TYR A 446 -23.86 -3.27 -11.67
N ASP A 447 -24.56 -2.83 -10.62
CA ASP A 447 -26.02 -2.74 -10.60
C ASP A 447 -26.49 -1.29 -10.74
N LYS A 448 -26.87 -0.90 -11.97
CA LYS A 448 -27.12 0.51 -12.32
C LYS A 448 -28.45 1.06 -11.82
N ASP A 449 -29.40 0.20 -11.48
CA ASP A 449 -30.63 0.56 -10.76
C ASP A 449 -30.39 0.72 -9.25
N GLY A 450 -29.19 0.45 -8.74
CA GLY A 450 -28.82 0.70 -7.36
C GLY A 450 -29.23 -0.44 -6.43
N VAL A 451 -29.20 -0.18 -5.12
CA VAL A 451 -29.52 -1.18 -4.10
C VAL A 451 -30.63 -0.69 -3.19
N ASP A 452 -31.37 -1.64 -2.62
CA ASP A 452 -32.40 -1.33 -1.63
C ASP A 452 -31.84 -1.54 -0.22
N ILE A 453 -32.21 -0.66 0.72
CA ILE A 453 -31.90 -0.79 2.15
C ILE A 453 -33.21 -0.87 2.92
N ARG A 454 -33.29 -1.85 3.83
CA ARG A 454 -34.40 -2.12 4.74
C ARG A 454 -33.85 -2.28 6.15
N PHE A 455 -34.64 -1.98 7.17
CA PHE A 455 -34.28 -2.18 8.57
C PHE A 455 -35.19 -3.22 9.23
N PHE A 456 -34.73 -3.85 10.30
CA PHE A 456 -35.51 -4.88 11.02
C PHE A 456 -36.76 -4.30 11.71
N ASN A 457 -36.66 -3.11 12.30
CA ASN A 457 -37.71 -2.51 13.13
C ASN A 457 -38.29 -1.21 12.53
N ASP A 458 -37.49 -0.40 11.84
CA ASP A 458 -37.94 0.86 11.22
C ASP A 458 -38.46 0.65 9.78
N GLU A 459 -39.78 0.47 9.66
CA GLU A 459 -40.49 0.37 8.37
C GLU A 459 -40.67 1.72 7.65
N ASP A 460 -40.59 2.84 8.38
CA ASP A 460 -40.87 4.19 7.86
C ASP A 460 -39.69 4.73 7.05
N HIS A 461 -38.46 4.33 7.40
CA HIS A 461 -37.24 4.79 6.75
C HIS A 461 -36.59 3.68 5.91
N ARG A 462 -36.99 3.59 4.64
CA ARG A 462 -36.37 2.67 3.66
C ARG A 462 -35.65 3.41 2.53
N GLY A 463 -34.63 2.76 1.98
CA GLY A 463 -33.90 3.23 0.80
C GLY A 463 -34.25 2.39 -0.42
N ASP A 464 -34.71 3.02 -1.50
CA ASP A 464 -34.99 2.34 -2.77
C ASP A 464 -34.01 2.85 -3.83
N ASN A 465 -33.39 1.94 -4.58
CA ASN A 465 -32.50 2.26 -5.72
C ASN A 465 -31.38 3.25 -5.34
N LEU A 466 -30.77 3.07 -4.16
CA LEU A 466 -29.68 3.92 -3.70
C LEU A 466 -28.42 3.69 -4.54
N THR A 467 -27.78 4.78 -4.96
CA THR A 467 -26.63 4.74 -5.88
C THR A 467 -25.37 5.43 -5.35
N SER A 468 -25.40 5.88 -4.11
CA SER A 468 -24.33 6.69 -3.51
C SER A 468 -24.17 6.37 -2.03
N SER A 469 -22.93 6.21 -1.57
CA SER A 469 -22.60 6.11 -0.15
C SER A 469 -23.14 7.29 0.68
N THR A 470 -23.32 8.47 0.09
CA THR A 470 -23.94 9.62 0.79
C THR A 470 -25.40 9.36 1.13
N ASP A 471 -26.17 8.76 0.21
CA ASP A 471 -27.59 8.47 0.44
C ASP A 471 -27.74 7.41 1.55
N VAL A 472 -26.82 6.44 1.60
CA VAL A 472 -26.75 5.43 2.67
C VAL A 472 -26.47 6.08 4.01
N MET A 473 -25.48 6.98 4.07
CA MET A 473 -25.14 7.71 5.28
C MET A 473 -26.32 8.56 5.79
N ASP A 474 -26.98 9.28 4.89
CA ASP A 474 -28.15 10.12 5.22
C ASP A 474 -29.35 9.29 5.66
N LEU A 475 -29.50 8.06 5.15
CA LEU A 475 -30.54 7.13 5.61
C LEU A 475 -30.26 6.64 7.04
N PHE A 476 -29.01 6.24 7.34
CA PHE A 476 -28.60 5.82 8.68
C PHE A 476 -28.69 6.95 9.72
N ASP A 477 -28.57 8.21 9.30
CA ASP A 477 -28.76 9.37 10.19
C ASP A 477 -30.22 9.58 10.62
N LYS A 478 -31.19 8.97 9.92
CA LYS A 478 -32.62 9.07 10.24
C LYS A 478 -33.11 7.96 11.16
N VAL A 479 -32.41 6.84 11.20
CA VAL A 479 -32.78 5.65 11.97
C VAL A 479 -31.97 5.60 13.27
N ILE A 480 -32.66 5.38 14.38
CA ILE A 480 -32.05 5.25 15.70
C ILE A 480 -32.24 3.80 16.15
N PRO A 481 -31.15 3.02 16.34
CA PRO A 481 -31.27 1.63 16.73
C PRO A 481 -32.04 1.46 18.03
N ASN A 482 -33.10 0.67 17.98
CA ASN A 482 -34.02 0.39 19.07
C ASN A 482 -34.88 -0.84 18.75
N GLY A 483 -35.47 -1.45 19.77
CA GLY A 483 -36.32 -2.63 19.60
C GLY A 483 -35.55 -3.94 19.72
N VAL A 484 -36.19 -5.00 19.25
CA VAL A 484 -35.72 -6.40 19.35
C VAL A 484 -35.01 -6.82 18.06
N THR A 485 -34.59 -8.08 17.92
CA THR A 485 -33.88 -8.57 16.74
C THR A 485 -34.77 -9.56 15.96
N PRO A 486 -35.82 -9.07 15.26
CA PRO A 486 -36.82 -9.91 14.60
C PRO A 486 -36.33 -10.44 13.24
N THR A 487 -35.20 -11.16 13.23
CA THR A 487 -34.54 -11.60 11.98
C THR A 487 -35.45 -12.45 11.10
N GLU A 488 -36.30 -13.30 11.67
CA GLU A 488 -37.24 -14.13 10.91
C GLU A 488 -38.27 -13.28 10.16
N ASP A 489 -38.99 -12.43 10.89
CA ASP A 489 -40.08 -11.62 10.33
C ASP A 489 -39.56 -10.66 9.25
N ALA A 490 -38.43 -10.00 9.51
CA ALA A 490 -37.83 -9.06 8.57
C ALA A 490 -37.36 -9.77 7.27
N MET A 491 -36.80 -10.97 7.38
CA MET A 491 -36.42 -11.77 6.20
C MET A 491 -37.64 -12.34 5.47
N GLU A 492 -38.65 -12.82 6.19
CA GLU A 492 -39.89 -13.39 5.65
C GLU A 492 -40.62 -12.35 4.78
N GLN A 493 -40.65 -11.10 5.21
CA GLN A 493 -41.24 -10.00 4.45
C GLN A 493 -40.57 -9.84 3.07
N GLU A 494 -39.25 -9.70 3.03
CA GLU A 494 -38.51 -9.46 1.78
C GLU A 494 -38.51 -10.70 0.85
N LEU A 495 -38.34 -11.90 1.42
CA LEU A 495 -38.40 -13.15 0.66
C LEU A 495 -39.81 -13.41 0.12
N GLY A 496 -40.84 -13.16 0.91
CA GLY A 496 -42.24 -13.33 0.53
C GLY A 496 -42.64 -12.39 -0.61
N ASP A 497 -42.33 -11.10 -0.48
CA ASP A 497 -42.60 -10.09 -1.50
C ASP A 497 -41.89 -10.42 -2.82
N TYR A 498 -40.62 -10.83 -2.74
CA TYR A 498 -39.87 -11.28 -3.89
C TYR A 498 -40.51 -12.52 -4.55
N MET A 499 -40.91 -13.52 -3.77
CA MET A 499 -41.54 -14.74 -4.29
C MET A 499 -42.86 -14.45 -5.01
N VAL A 500 -43.69 -13.56 -4.47
CA VAL A 500 -44.92 -13.09 -5.12
C VAL A 500 -44.60 -12.38 -6.45
N LYS A 501 -43.65 -11.44 -6.44
CA LYS A 501 -43.19 -10.70 -7.64
C LYS A 501 -42.64 -11.66 -8.70
N TRP A 502 -41.79 -12.60 -8.31
CA TRP A 502 -41.14 -13.57 -9.19
C TRP A 502 -42.13 -14.56 -9.80
N LYS A 503 -43.04 -15.15 -9.01
CA LYS A 503 -44.07 -16.06 -9.55
C LYS A 503 -44.97 -15.38 -10.57
N LYS A 504 -45.34 -14.11 -10.34
CA LYS A 504 -46.15 -13.32 -11.27
C LYS A 504 -45.39 -12.93 -12.54
N GLN A 505 -44.08 -12.67 -12.44
CA GLN A 505 -43.28 -12.07 -13.52
C GLN A 505 -41.99 -12.84 -13.81
N ARG A 506 -42.04 -14.18 -13.82
CA ARG A 506 -40.88 -15.10 -13.84
C ARG A 506 -39.68 -14.70 -14.71
N ARG A 507 -39.91 -14.23 -15.94
CA ARG A 507 -38.85 -13.86 -16.90
C ARG A 507 -38.35 -12.41 -16.77
N LYS A 508 -39.11 -11.54 -16.10
CA LYS A 508 -38.83 -10.10 -15.96
C LYS A 508 -38.26 -9.74 -14.60
N THR A 509 -38.49 -10.57 -13.58
CA THR A 509 -37.90 -10.37 -12.25
C THR A 509 -36.44 -10.82 -12.27
N LYS A 510 -35.52 -9.91 -11.91
CA LYS A 510 -34.12 -10.24 -11.61
C LYS A 510 -34.06 -11.24 -10.44
N LYS A 511 -32.90 -11.87 -10.24
CA LYS A 511 -32.67 -12.77 -9.09
C LYS A 511 -32.55 -11.96 -7.80
N LEU A 512 -32.63 -12.57 -6.62
CA LEU A 512 -32.49 -11.83 -5.35
C LEU A 512 -31.12 -12.10 -4.73
N ASN A 513 -30.43 -11.03 -4.34
CA ASN A 513 -29.26 -11.05 -3.47
C ASN A 513 -29.60 -10.34 -2.16
N LEU A 514 -29.96 -11.11 -1.12
CA LEU A 514 -30.35 -10.59 0.19
C LEU A 514 -29.15 -10.60 1.12
N ILE A 515 -28.69 -9.43 1.57
CA ILE A 515 -27.52 -9.29 2.44
C ILE A 515 -27.99 -8.78 3.79
N VAL A 516 -27.88 -9.60 4.83
CA VAL A 516 -28.36 -9.31 6.18
C VAL A 516 -27.19 -8.87 7.07
N LEU A 517 -27.23 -7.65 7.60
CA LEU A 517 -26.23 -7.12 8.54
C LEU A 517 -26.81 -7.19 9.96
N THR A 518 -26.22 -7.99 10.85
CA THR A 518 -26.73 -8.15 12.23
C THR A 518 -25.60 -8.39 13.22
N ASP A 519 -25.75 -7.94 14.47
CA ASP A 519 -24.76 -8.14 15.53
C ASP A 519 -24.99 -9.32 16.46
N GLY A 520 -26.11 -10.03 16.32
CA GLY A 520 -26.23 -11.30 16.98
C GLY A 520 -27.59 -11.94 17.07
N GLU A 521 -27.60 -12.98 17.90
CA GLU A 521 -28.59 -14.05 17.96
C GLU A 521 -30.03 -13.49 17.96
N PRO A 522 -30.87 -13.96 17.04
CA PRO A 522 -32.28 -13.59 17.02
C PRO A 522 -32.99 -14.02 18.32
N ASP A 523 -34.11 -13.37 18.65
CA ASP A 523 -34.81 -13.60 19.92
C ASP A 523 -35.24 -15.08 20.14
N GLU A 524 -35.42 -15.49 21.41
CA GLU A 524 -35.49 -16.89 21.91
C GLU A 524 -36.53 -17.84 21.26
N ASP A 525 -37.37 -17.37 20.33
CA ASP A 525 -38.44 -18.14 19.67
C ASP A 525 -38.36 -18.12 18.12
N ASN A 526 -37.20 -17.80 17.53
CA ASN A 526 -37.09 -17.67 16.07
C ASN A 526 -36.87 -19.00 15.33
N HIS A 527 -37.30 -19.05 14.06
CA HIS A 527 -37.25 -20.20 13.17
C HIS A 527 -36.66 -19.86 11.78
N VAL A 528 -35.66 -18.97 11.74
CA VAL A 528 -34.97 -18.56 10.50
C VAL A 528 -34.48 -19.76 9.67
N ASP A 529 -33.97 -20.81 10.31
CA ASP A 529 -33.53 -22.03 9.61
C ASP A 529 -34.68 -22.73 8.89
N GLN A 530 -35.85 -22.87 9.54
CA GLN A 530 -37.04 -23.49 8.96
C GLN A 530 -37.65 -22.61 7.86
N MET A 531 -37.67 -21.29 8.04
CA MET A 531 -38.14 -20.33 7.05
C MET A 531 -37.30 -20.39 5.77
N ILE A 532 -35.97 -20.37 5.88
CA ILE A 532 -35.06 -20.50 4.72
C ILE A 532 -35.31 -21.84 4.00
N VAL A 533 -35.47 -22.94 4.76
CA VAL A 533 -35.77 -24.26 4.21
C VAL A 533 -37.12 -24.31 3.50
N GLN A 534 -38.14 -23.61 4.02
CA GLN A 534 -39.46 -23.49 3.40
C GLN A 534 -39.32 -22.84 2.02
N TYR A 535 -38.64 -21.70 1.92
CA TYR A 535 -38.42 -21.01 0.65
C TYR A 535 -37.53 -21.81 -0.32
N ALA A 536 -36.49 -22.49 0.17
CA ALA A 536 -35.66 -23.37 -0.65
C ALA A 536 -36.50 -24.47 -1.33
N LYS A 537 -37.36 -25.16 -0.56
CA LYS A 537 -38.25 -26.21 -1.07
C LYS A 537 -39.30 -25.66 -2.04
N GLU A 538 -39.79 -24.45 -1.78
CA GLU A 538 -40.73 -23.78 -2.68
C GLU A 538 -40.08 -23.42 -4.01
N LEU A 539 -38.87 -22.85 -4.00
CA LEU A 539 -38.09 -22.56 -5.20
C LEU A 539 -37.83 -23.83 -6.03
N ASP A 540 -37.53 -24.96 -5.40
CA ASP A 540 -37.37 -26.26 -6.08
C ASP A 540 -38.67 -26.74 -6.71
N ARG A 541 -39.78 -26.69 -5.95
CA ARG A 541 -41.10 -27.08 -6.46
C ARG A 541 -41.53 -26.25 -7.66
N GLU A 542 -41.18 -24.96 -7.66
CA GLU A 542 -41.48 -24.00 -8.71
C GLU A 542 -40.46 -24.03 -9.85
N GLY A 543 -39.46 -24.92 -9.83
CA GLY A 543 -38.44 -25.07 -10.86
C GLY A 543 -37.56 -23.82 -11.04
N ALA A 544 -37.23 -23.14 -9.96
CA ALA A 544 -36.34 -21.98 -9.96
C ALA A 544 -34.89 -22.37 -10.28
N SER A 545 -34.11 -21.44 -10.85
CA SER A 545 -32.66 -21.63 -10.96
C SER A 545 -32.01 -21.81 -9.58
N LYS A 546 -30.92 -22.57 -9.44
CA LYS A 546 -30.31 -22.86 -8.13
C LYS A 546 -29.94 -21.60 -7.35
N ASN A 547 -29.41 -20.59 -8.06
CA ASN A 547 -29.10 -19.25 -7.54
C ASN A 547 -30.22 -18.23 -7.83
N GLN A 548 -31.50 -18.62 -7.69
CA GLN A 548 -32.62 -17.67 -7.84
C GLN A 548 -32.67 -16.66 -6.69
N VAL A 549 -32.25 -17.10 -5.51
CA VAL A 549 -32.13 -16.34 -4.28
C VAL A 549 -30.80 -16.73 -3.66
N GLY A 550 -30.03 -15.74 -3.21
CA GLY A 550 -28.88 -15.91 -2.33
C GLY A 550 -29.02 -15.04 -1.09
N ILE A 551 -28.55 -15.56 0.04
CA ILE A 551 -28.63 -14.93 1.35
C ILE A 551 -27.20 -14.84 1.90
N GLN A 552 -26.72 -13.64 2.17
CA GLN A 552 -25.44 -13.41 2.83
C GLN A 552 -25.67 -12.83 4.22
N PHE A 553 -25.18 -13.48 5.26
CA PHE A 553 -25.11 -12.90 6.59
C PHE A 553 -23.77 -12.19 6.81
N VAL A 554 -23.82 -10.94 7.23
CA VAL A 554 -22.65 -10.15 7.64
C VAL A 554 -22.74 -9.91 9.14
N GLN A 555 -21.86 -10.55 9.90
CA GLN A 555 -21.84 -10.39 11.35
C GLN A 555 -21.15 -9.08 11.74
N ILE A 556 -21.87 -8.21 12.44
CA ILE A 556 -21.36 -6.97 13.03
C ILE A 556 -20.93 -7.24 14.48
N GLY A 557 -19.77 -6.73 14.90
CA GLY A 557 -19.16 -7.12 16.18
C GLY A 557 -18.58 -8.54 16.20
N ASP A 558 -18.38 -9.09 17.39
CA ASP A 558 -17.60 -10.31 17.66
C ASP A 558 -18.31 -11.28 18.61
N ASP A 559 -19.65 -11.21 18.70
CA ASP A 559 -20.43 -12.10 19.56
C ASP A 559 -20.29 -13.57 19.14
N ALA A 560 -19.80 -14.41 20.06
CA ALA A 560 -19.50 -15.80 19.76
C ALA A 560 -20.77 -16.65 19.51
N LYS A 561 -21.91 -16.31 20.13
CA LYS A 561 -23.17 -17.04 19.91
C LYS A 561 -23.73 -16.73 18.53
N ALA A 562 -23.69 -15.46 18.13
CA ALA A 562 -23.99 -15.02 16.77
C ALA A 562 -23.15 -15.77 15.74
N THR A 563 -21.84 -15.88 15.96
CA THR A 563 -20.95 -16.63 15.06
C THR A 563 -21.36 -18.10 14.93
N ILE A 564 -21.73 -18.75 16.03
CA ILE A 564 -22.18 -20.15 16.01
C ILE A 564 -23.51 -20.29 15.26
N PHE A 565 -24.46 -19.41 15.53
CA PHE A 565 -25.78 -19.42 14.89
C PHE A 565 -25.69 -19.19 13.37
N LEU A 566 -24.94 -18.18 12.93
CA LEU A 566 -24.79 -17.87 11.51
C LEU A 566 -24.05 -18.99 10.75
N LYS A 567 -23.01 -19.58 11.35
CA LYS A 567 -22.31 -20.74 10.76
C LYS A 567 -23.19 -21.98 10.63
N MET A 568 -24.14 -22.17 11.54
CA MET A 568 -25.14 -23.24 11.43
C MET A 568 -26.07 -23.01 10.23
N LEU A 569 -26.50 -21.76 9.99
CA LEU A 569 -27.34 -21.44 8.83
C LEU A 569 -26.63 -21.67 7.49
N ASP A 570 -25.33 -21.43 7.45
CA ASP A 570 -24.48 -21.67 6.28
C ASP A 570 -24.22 -23.19 6.06
N ASN A 571 -23.60 -23.87 7.04
CA ASN A 571 -23.06 -25.22 6.82
C ASN A 571 -24.04 -26.38 7.07
N ASP A 572 -25.10 -26.16 7.86
CA ASP A 572 -25.86 -27.27 8.45
C ASP A 572 -27.27 -27.45 7.87
N LEU A 573 -27.79 -26.52 7.06
CA LEU A 573 -29.15 -26.64 6.50
C LEU A 573 -29.30 -27.85 5.57
N LYS A 574 -28.32 -28.10 4.70
CA LYS A 574 -28.29 -29.25 3.79
C LYS A 574 -28.29 -30.57 4.54
N ARG A 575 -27.43 -30.69 5.56
CA ARG A 575 -27.31 -31.90 6.39
C ARG A 575 -28.55 -32.15 7.24
N ARG A 576 -29.13 -31.09 7.82
CA ARG A 576 -30.25 -31.17 8.78
C ARG A 576 -31.61 -31.34 8.12
N TYR A 577 -31.83 -30.71 6.96
CA TYR A 577 -33.15 -30.64 6.32
C TYR A 577 -33.21 -31.23 4.91
N GLY A 578 -32.09 -31.71 4.38
CA GLY A 578 -32.01 -32.39 3.08
C GLY A 578 -32.26 -31.47 1.88
N ILE A 579 -31.96 -30.18 2.01
CA ILE A 579 -32.05 -29.23 0.88
C ILE A 579 -30.80 -29.32 0.00
N GLU A 580 -30.96 -29.37 -1.32
CA GLU A 580 -29.83 -29.43 -2.27
C GLU A 580 -29.33 -28.04 -2.71
N ARG A 581 -30.07 -26.98 -2.35
CA ARG A 581 -29.70 -25.60 -2.65
C ARG A 581 -28.61 -25.13 -1.70
N ASP A 582 -27.65 -24.45 -2.29
CA ASP A 582 -26.61 -23.70 -1.62
C ASP A 582 -26.94 -22.22 -1.84
N MET A 583 -27.45 -21.57 -0.80
CA MET A 583 -28.09 -20.26 -0.90
C MET A 583 -27.89 -19.38 0.33
N VAL A 584 -27.11 -19.83 1.31
CA VAL A 584 -26.82 -19.10 2.54
C VAL A 584 -25.32 -19.15 2.75
N ASP A 585 -24.70 -17.98 2.96
CA ASP A 585 -23.29 -17.85 3.33
C ASP A 585 -23.16 -16.84 4.47
N THR A 586 -22.05 -16.87 5.21
CA THR A 586 -21.79 -15.93 6.30
C THR A 586 -20.36 -15.42 6.32
N VAL A 587 -20.20 -14.12 6.64
CA VAL A 587 -18.88 -13.51 6.82
C VAL A 587 -18.89 -12.54 8.01
N PRO A 588 -17.92 -12.65 8.94
CA PRO A 588 -17.73 -11.61 9.94
C PRO A 588 -17.23 -10.32 9.28
N TRP A 589 -17.75 -9.17 9.69
CA TRP A 589 -17.26 -7.89 9.17
C TRP A 589 -15.78 -7.67 9.49
N ASN A 590 -15.36 -8.01 10.72
CA ASN A 590 -13.95 -8.00 11.10
C ASN A 590 -13.25 -9.33 10.77
N SER A 591 -13.58 -9.94 9.63
CA SER A 591 -12.97 -11.21 9.23
C SER A 591 -11.45 -11.07 9.13
N HIS A 592 -10.72 -11.89 9.88
CA HIS A 592 -9.26 -12.01 9.69
C HIS A 592 -8.89 -12.69 8.36
N LYS A 593 -9.86 -13.34 7.69
CA LYS A 593 -9.67 -14.04 6.42
C LYS A 593 -9.84 -13.12 5.21
N PHE A 594 -10.75 -12.14 5.28
CA PHE A 594 -11.10 -11.24 4.17
C PHE A 594 -10.96 -9.78 4.62
N ALA A 595 -10.19 -8.97 3.89
CA ALA A 595 -9.99 -7.55 4.18
C ALA A 595 -10.12 -6.70 2.90
N GLY A 596 -10.45 -5.42 3.06
CA GLY A 596 -10.60 -4.46 1.95
C GLY A 596 -11.61 -4.93 0.89
N ARG A 597 -11.27 -4.74 -0.38
CA ARG A 597 -12.14 -5.13 -1.52
C ARG A 597 -12.57 -6.60 -1.50
N LYS A 598 -11.73 -7.52 -1.04
CA LYS A 598 -12.08 -8.96 -0.96
C LYS A 598 -13.22 -9.23 0.03
N LEU A 599 -13.26 -8.49 1.13
CA LEU A 599 -14.38 -8.57 2.07
C LEU A 599 -15.66 -8.08 1.40
N TYR A 600 -15.60 -6.96 0.66
CA TYR A 600 -16.78 -6.43 -0.05
C TYR A 600 -17.25 -7.39 -1.14
N GLU A 601 -16.33 -8.04 -1.85
CA GLU A 601 -16.63 -9.07 -2.83
C GLU A 601 -17.28 -10.30 -2.18
N LYS A 602 -16.77 -10.79 -1.04
CA LYS A 602 -17.40 -11.87 -0.27
C LYS A 602 -18.80 -11.47 0.19
N ILE A 603 -18.97 -10.25 0.73
CA ILE A 603 -20.28 -9.72 1.14
C ILE A 603 -21.27 -9.68 -0.03
N LEU A 604 -20.83 -9.24 -1.22
CA LEU A 604 -21.71 -9.08 -2.37
C LEU A 604 -22.02 -10.39 -3.10
N LEU A 605 -21.11 -11.37 -3.05
CA LEU A 605 -21.16 -12.52 -3.94
C LEU A 605 -21.26 -13.88 -3.24
N GLY A 606 -20.91 -13.99 -1.96
CA GLY A 606 -20.83 -15.27 -1.25
C GLY A 606 -22.15 -16.05 -1.32
N GLY A 607 -23.25 -15.42 -0.92
CA GLY A 607 -24.58 -16.04 -0.95
C GLY A 607 -25.13 -16.38 -2.34
N ILE A 608 -24.52 -15.90 -3.43
CA ILE A 608 -25.01 -16.12 -4.82
C ILE A 608 -24.06 -16.93 -5.71
N LEU A 609 -22.83 -17.22 -5.26
CA LEU A 609 -21.81 -17.94 -6.01
C LEU A 609 -21.03 -18.93 -5.14
N ALA A 610 -21.42 -20.22 -5.20
CA ALA A 610 -20.75 -21.33 -4.50
C ALA A 610 -19.22 -21.42 -4.69
N ARG A 611 -18.65 -20.92 -5.81
CA ARG A 611 -17.19 -20.93 -6.03
C ARG A 611 -16.42 -20.02 -5.04
N ILE A 612 -17.11 -19.06 -4.42
CA ILE A 612 -16.53 -18.16 -3.41
C ILE A 612 -16.60 -18.80 -2.01
N ASP A 613 -17.38 -19.87 -1.84
CA ASP A 613 -17.43 -20.68 -0.62
C ASP A 613 -16.34 -21.76 -0.60
N ASP A 614 -16.03 -22.38 -1.74
CA ASP A 614 -15.01 -23.46 -1.83
C ASP A 614 -13.56 -23.00 -1.50
N GLU A 615 -13.28 -21.69 -1.44
CA GLU A 615 -11.99 -21.17 -0.93
C GLU A 615 -11.85 -21.32 0.60
N GLU A 616 -12.88 -21.79 1.32
CA GLU A 616 -12.83 -22.08 2.76
C GLU A 616 -12.30 -23.48 3.14
N GLU A 617 -12.38 -24.49 2.26
CA GLU A 617 -12.15 -25.91 2.64
C GLU A 617 -10.73 -26.45 2.38
N GLU A 618 -9.87 -25.80 1.59
CA GLU A 618 -8.56 -26.37 1.20
C GLU A 618 -7.46 -26.37 2.29
N THR A 619 -7.79 -26.03 3.55
CA THR A 619 -6.85 -26.12 4.69
C THR A 619 -7.37 -26.88 5.91
N GLY A 620 -8.50 -27.60 5.78
CA GLY A 620 -9.11 -28.35 6.88
C GLY A 620 -8.41 -29.68 7.18
N LEU A 621 -7.64 -29.73 8.27
CA LEU A 621 -7.15 -30.96 8.90
C LEU A 621 -8.30 -31.93 9.21
N ASP A 622 -8.16 -33.16 8.73
CA ASP A 622 -9.00 -34.32 9.00
C ASP A 622 -9.13 -34.60 10.52
N VAL A 623 -10.29 -34.28 11.09
CA VAL A 623 -10.66 -34.54 12.49
C VAL A 623 -11.43 -35.86 12.68
N ALA A 624 -11.42 -36.78 11.72
CA ALA A 624 -12.02 -38.10 11.88
C ALA A 624 -11.14 -39.11 12.67
N GLY A 625 -10.11 -38.63 13.38
CA GLY A 625 -9.02 -39.48 13.89
C GLY A 625 -8.78 -39.46 15.40
N LEU A 626 -9.69 -39.03 16.28
CA LEU A 626 -9.49 -39.14 17.73
C LEU A 626 -10.77 -39.58 18.46
N GLY A 627 -10.97 -40.90 18.50
CA GLY A 627 -11.91 -41.50 19.42
C GLY A 627 -11.43 -41.38 20.86
N ILE A 628 -12.18 -40.66 21.70
CA ILE A 628 -12.20 -40.88 23.15
C ILE A 628 -13.67 -40.83 23.61
N ARG A 629 -14.10 -41.97 24.16
CA ARG A 629 -15.40 -42.19 24.81
C ARG A 629 -15.46 -41.49 26.16
N SER A 630 -16.72 -41.26 26.57
CA SER A 630 -17.30 -40.98 27.89
C SER A 630 -17.44 -39.52 28.28
#